data_AF-A0A087TNT2-F1
#
_entry.id   AF-A0A087TNT2-F1
#
_cell.length_a   1.000
_cell.length_b   1.000
_cell.length_c   1.000
_cell.angle_alpha   90.00
_cell.angle_beta   90.00
_cell.angle_gamma   90.00
#
_symmetry.space_group_name_H-M   'P 1'
#
loop_
_entity.id
_entity.type
_entity.pdbx_description
1 polymer ?
#
loop_
_entity_poly.entity_id
_entity_poly.type
_entity_poly.pdbx_seq_one_letter_code
_entity_poly.pdbx_strand_id
1 'polypeptide(L)'
;MSQFDGHAAKRQRTDNEGGRDQSFGGGGGNYYNNYNNRSGGGSGGRAGRYEEKPNHILLITVINPAYPITTDVIHTICSPSGKVLRIVIFKKNGVQAMVEYPF
;
A
#
# COMPACT_ATOMS: atom_id res chain seq x y z
N MET A 1 22.25 -25.22 33.21
CA MET A 1 23.19 -24.98 32.10
C MET A 1 22.41 -24.42 30.93
N SER A 2 22.51 -23.10 30.71
CA SER A 2 21.88 -22.37 29.61
C SER A 2 22.81 -22.37 28.41
N GLN A 3 22.45 -23.09 27.35
CA GLN A 3 23.24 -23.17 26.13
C GLN A 3 22.82 -22.02 25.19
N PHE A 4 23.73 -21.06 25.00
CA PHE A 4 23.55 -19.85 24.20
C PHE A 4 23.95 -20.16 22.75
N ASP A 5 23.03 -20.02 21.80
CA ASP A 5 23.24 -20.36 20.38
C ASP A 5 23.75 -19.13 19.61
N GLY A 6 25.08 -19.02 19.50
CA GLY A 6 25.75 -17.97 18.72
C GLY A 6 25.85 -18.37 17.25
N HIS A 7 24.98 -17.82 16.39
CA HIS A 7 25.12 -17.98 14.94
C HIS A 7 26.20 -17.03 14.39
N ALA A 8 27.36 -17.59 14.04
CA ALA A 8 28.44 -16.88 13.36
C ALA A 8 28.03 -16.50 11.91
N ALA A 9 27.93 -15.20 11.64
CA ALA A 9 27.71 -14.66 10.30
C ALA A 9 28.94 -14.92 9.41
N LYS A 10 28.90 -15.96 8.59
CA LYS A 10 29.91 -16.22 7.55
C LYS A 10 29.65 -15.32 6.35
N ARG A 11 30.26 -14.14 6.33
CA ARG A 11 30.48 -13.37 5.09
C ARG A 11 31.67 -13.99 4.36
N GLN A 12 31.50 -14.34 3.09
CA GLN A 12 32.57 -14.88 2.22
C GLN A 12 32.64 -13.97 0.99
N ARG A 13 33.50 -12.93 1.03
CA ARG A 13 34.86 -12.81 0.42
C ARG A 13 34.82 -12.88 -1.13
N THR A 14 34.92 -11.74 -1.81
CA THR A 14 36.14 -11.14 -2.41
C THR A 14 36.76 -11.97 -3.55
N ASP A 15 36.68 -11.35 -4.74
CA ASP A 15 37.62 -11.29 -5.88
C ASP A 15 38.15 -12.60 -6.52
N ASN A 16 37.65 -12.82 -7.74
CA ASN A 16 38.34 -13.26 -8.96
C ASN A 16 39.81 -13.70 -8.85
N GLU A 17 40.08 -15.00 -9.06
CA GLU A 17 41.31 -15.48 -9.73
C GLU A 17 41.22 -16.97 -10.17
N GLY A 18 41.55 -17.19 -11.45
CA GLY A 18 42.22 -18.36 -12.07
C GLY A 18 41.87 -19.80 -11.66
N GLY A 19 41.38 -20.59 -12.62
CA GLY A 19 40.93 -21.97 -12.42
C GLY A 19 42.01 -23.05 -12.23
N ARG A 20 41.53 -24.28 -11.97
CA ARG A 20 42.17 -25.57 -12.30
C ARG A 20 41.26 -26.74 -11.89
N ASP A 21 41.19 -27.70 -12.81
CA ASP A 21 41.07 -29.14 -12.62
C ASP A 21 39.72 -29.80 -12.26
N GLN A 22 39.63 -31.06 -12.67
CA GLN A 22 38.44 -31.80 -13.05
C GLN A 22 38.01 -32.78 -11.94
N SER A 23 36.70 -33.04 -11.95
CA SER A 23 36.12 -34.38 -11.87
C SER A 23 35.66 -34.98 -10.53
N PHE A 24 34.50 -35.62 -10.68
CA PHE A 24 33.85 -36.66 -9.88
C PHE A 24 33.12 -36.24 -8.58
N GLY A 25 31.79 -36.25 -8.67
CA GLY A 25 30.96 -36.67 -7.54
C GLY A 25 29.71 -35.84 -7.31
N GLY A 26 28.57 -36.36 -7.77
CA GLY A 26 27.33 -36.31 -6.99
C GLY A 26 26.30 -35.25 -7.37
N GLY A 27 25.22 -35.73 -7.98
CA GLY A 27 23.87 -35.52 -7.47
C GLY A 27 23.23 -34.14 -7.65
N GLY A 28 22.03 -34.13 -8.24
CA GLY A 28 21.14 -32.98 -8.09
C GLY A 28 20.09 -32.92 -9.17
N GLY A 29 18.87 -33.34 -8.83
CA GLY A 29 17.76 -33.49 -9.76
C GLY A 29 17.26 -32.18 -10.38
N ASN A 30 16.58 -32.38 -11.51
CA ASN A 30 15.69 -31.41 -12.15
C ASN A 30 14.58 -30.99 -11.18
N TYR A 31 14.62 -29.74 -10.72
CA TYR A 31 13.47 -29.09 -10.11
C TYR A 31 13.37 -27.67 -10.66
N TYR A 32 12.24 -27.43 -11.32
CA TYR A 32 11.65 -26.15 -11.74
C TYR A 32 11.72 -25.76 -13.23
N ASN A 33 10.53 -25.92 -13.81
CA ASN A 33 10.04 -25.55 -15.13
C ASN A 33 10.04 -24.04 -15.38
N ASN A 34 10.52 -23.68 -16.57
CA ASN A 34 9.76 -22.99 -17.62
C ASN A 34 8.80 -21.85 -17.19
N TYR A 35 9.34 -20.64 -17.04
CA TYR A 35 8.55 -19.41 -17.00
C TYR A 35 8.19 -18.97 -18.42
N ASN A 36 7.08 -19.53 -18.90
CA ASN A 36 6.16 -19.04 -19.94
C ASN A 36 6.58 -17.84 -20.82
N ASN A 37 6.77 -18.16 -22.10
CA ASN A 37 6.20 -17.50 -23.29
C ASN A 37 5.82 -16.02 -23.18
N ARG A 38 6.78 -15.15 -23.48
CA ARG A 38 6.52 -13.77 -23.88
C ARG A 38 6.10 -13.74 -25.36
N SER A 39 4.88 -14.17 -25.65
CA SER A 39 4.23 -13.89 -26.94
C SER A 39 3.34 -12.67 -26.77
N GLY A 40 3.77 -11.56 -27.35
CA GLY A 40 3.03 -10.31 -27.35
C GLY A 40 1.87 -10.30 -28.33
N GLY A 41 1.08 -9.23 -28.23
CA GLY A 41 0.26 -8.69 -29.31
C GLY A 41 -1.24 -8.83 -29.11
N GLY A 42 -1.91 -7.73 -28.74
CA GLY A 42 -3.37 -7.63 -28.76
C GLY A 42 -3.87 -6.26 -28.32
N SER A 43 -4.21 -5.42 -29.30
CA SER A 43 -4.81 -4.09 -29.15
C SER A 43 -6.18 -4.15 -28.46
N GLY A 44 -6.47 -3.15 -27.62
CA GLY A 44 -7.84 -2.67 -27.40
C GLY A 44 -8.45 -2.94 -26.01
N GLY A 45 -8.93 -1.86 -25.39
CA GLY A 45 -9.97 -1.93 -24.36
C GLY A 45 -9.48 -1.76 -22.93
N ARG A 46 -9.62 -0.54 -22.42
CA ARG A 46 -9.82 -0.16 -21.01
C ARG A 46 -9.87 -1.36 -20.05
N ALA A 47 -8.78 -1.59 -19.34
CA ALA A 47 -8.75 -2.44 -18.15
C ALA A 47 -10.00 -2.10 -17.31
N GLY A 48 -10.80 -3.13 -17.04
CA GLY A 48 -12.11 -3.01 -16.44
C GLY A 48 -12.10 -2.00 -15.31
N ARG A 49 -12.88 -0.92 -15.49
CA ARG A 49 -13.44 -0.18 -14.37
C ARG A 49 -14.18 -1.23 -13.56
N TYR A 50 -13.58 -1.74 -12.49
CA TYR A 50 -14.39 -2.02 -11.32
C TYR A 50 -15.18 -0.73 -11.11
N GLU A 51 -16.50 -0.79 -11.24
CA GLU A 51 -17.33 0.31 -10.79
C GLU A 51 -17.13 0.37 -9.27
N GLU A 52 -16.05 1.04 -8.87
CA GLU A 52 -15.79 1.35 -7.48
C GLU A 52 -17.01 2.13 -7.01
N LYS A 53 -17.78 1.50 -6.12
CA LYS A 53 -18.94 2.12 -5.53
C LYS A 53 -18.50 3.50 -5.01
N PRO A 54 -19.19 4.59 -5.37
CA PRO A 54 -18.83 5.92 -4.92
C PRO A 54 -18.71 5.97 -3.40
N ASN A 55 -17.65 6.61 -2.89
CA ASN A 55 -17.48 6.80 -1.46
C ASN A 55 -18.36 7.98 -1.00
N HIS A 56 -19.15 7.76 0.04
CA HIS A 56 -20.07 8.75 0.58
C HIS A 56 -19.42 9.62 1.67
N ILE A 57 -18.08 9.75 1.65
CA ILE A 57 -17.30 10.50 2.63
C ILE A 57 -16.66 11.69 1.94
N LEU A 58 -16.93 12.90 2.46
CA LEU A 58 -16.29 14.13 2.01
C LEU A 58 -15.20 14.55 3.00
N LEU A 59 -14.02 14.83 2.48
CA LEU A 59 -12.95 15.50 3.22
C LEU A 59 -13.05 17.00 2.96
N ILE A 60 -13.31 17.76 4.02
CA ILE A 60 -13.40 19.22 4.01
C ILE A 60 -12.14 19.77 4.67
N THR A 61 -11.52 20.77 4.03
CA THR A 61 -10.41 21.54 4.62
C THR A 61 -10.87 22.97 4.86
N VAL A 62 -10.73 23.45 6.10
CA VAL A 62 -11.12 24.81 6.46
C VAL A 62 -9.91 25.72 6.28
N ILE A 63 -10.05 26.73 5.43
CA ILE A 63 -9.01 27.72 5.14
C ILE A 63 -9.16 28.89 6.11
N ASN A 64 -8.03 29.29 6.71
CA ASN A 64 -7.96 30.43 7.64
C ASN A 64 -9.05 30.45 8.72
N PRO A 65 -9.20 29.38 9.54
CA PRO A 65 -10.22 29.33 10.58
C PRO A 65 -9.92 30.39 11.66
N ALA A 66 -10.65 31.50 11.63
CA ALA A 66 -10.57 32.57 12.65
C ALA A 66 -11.34 32.23 13.93
N TYR A 67 -12.30 31.29 13.85
CA TYR A 67 -13.14 30.84 14.96
C TYR A 67 -13.09 29.32 15.11
N PRO A 68 -13.41 28.78 16.31
CA PRO A 68 -13.48 27.35 16.52
C PRO A 68 -14.49 26.68 15.60
N ILE A 69 -14.04 25.65 14.88
CA ILE A 69 -14.90 24.81 14.04
C ILE A 69 -15.40 23.63 14.87
N THR A 70 -16.69 23.64 15.17
CA THR A 70 -17.37 22.55 15.88
C THR A 70 -18.13 21.66 14.89
N THR A 71 -18.56 20.50 15.38
CA THR A 71 -19.41 19.58 14.61
C THR A 71 -20.71 20.23 14.18
N ASP A 72 -21.29 21.12 15.00
CA ASP A 72 -22.56 21.77 14.71
C ASP A 72 -22.46 22.77 13.55
N VAL A 73 -21.33 23.49 13.46
CA VAL A 73 -21.04 24.38 12.33
C VAL A 73 -20.97 23.58 11.04
N ILE A 74 -20.21 22.47 11.03
CA ILE A 74 -20.11 21.59 9.86
C ILE A 74 -21.48 20.97 9.52
N HIS A 75 -22.22 20.50 10.53
CA HIS A 75 -23.55 19.94 10.34
C HIS A 75 -24.51 20.96 9.71
N THR A 76 -24.50 22.21 10.18
CA THR A 76 -25.34 23.28 9.64
C THR A 76 -25.05 23.55 8.17
N ILE A 77 -23.78 23.54 7.78
CA ILE A 77 -23.36 23.75 6.38
C ILE A 77 -23.73 22.54 5.50
N CYS A 78 -23.60 21.32 6.02
CA CYS A 78 -23.79 20.07 5.29
C CYS A 78 -25.26 19.60 5.23
N SER A 79 -26.10 20.01 6.18
CA SER A 79 -27.51 19.59 6.27
C SER A 79 -28.33 19.86 4.99
N PRO A 80 -28.17 21.00 4.28
CA PRO A 80 -28.91 21.25 3.05
C PRO A 80 -28.51 20.31 1.90
N SER A 81 -27.31 19.72 1.94
CA SER A 81 -26.83 18.78 0.92
C SER A 81 -27.37 17.36 1.12
N GLY A 82 -27.85 17.04 2.33
CA GLY A 82 -28.42 15.73 2.65
C GLY A 82 -28.31 15.40 4.13
N LYS A 83 -28.83 14.23 4.52
CA LYS A 83 -28.74 13.74 5.89
C LYS A 83 -27.27 13.45 6.24
N VAL A 84 -26.73 14.14 7.22
CA VAL A 84 -25.38 13.87 7.74
C VAL A 84 -25.42 12.72 8.74
N LEU A 85 -24.54 11.72 8.57
CA LEU A 85 -24.47 10.56 9.47
C LEU A 85 -23.40 10.74 10.55
N ARG A 86 -22.18 11.08 10.13
CA ARG A 86 -21.02 11.20 11.02
C ARG A 86 -20.17 12.38 10.60
N ILE A 87 -19.65 13.08 11.60
CA ILE A 87 -18.68 14.17 11.43
C ILE A 87 -17.49 13.86 12.33
N VAL A 88 -16.29 13.86 11.75
CA VAL A 88 -15.03 13.75 12.50
C VAL A 88 -14.18 14.97 12.17
N ILE A 89 -13.73 15.68 13.20
CA ILE A 89 -12.87 16.86 13.04
C ILE A 89 -11.48 16.52 13.57
N PHE A 90 -10.45 16.90 12.82
CA PHE A 90 -9.05 16.70 13.21
C PHE A 90 -8.23 17.96 12.95
N LYS A 91 -7.24 18.16 13.80
CA LYS A 91 -6.32 19.29 13.79
C LYS A 91 -4.89 18.75 13.74
N LYS A 92 -4.37 18.55 12.52
CA LYS A 92 -3.00 18.06 12.33
C LYS A 92 -2.18 19.04 11.49
N ASN A 93 -2.67 19.38 10.30
CA ASN A 93 -2.08 20.37 9.39
C ASN A 93 -3.12 21.42 8.97
N GLY A 94 -3.74 22.07 9.95
CA GLY A 94 -4.97 22.84 9.78
C GLY A 94 -6.20 22.07 10.24
N VAL A 95 -7.37 22.70 10.11
CA VAL A 95 -8.65 22.11 10.53
C VAL A 95 -9.25 21.39 9.34
N GLN A 96 -9.49 20.09 9.50
CA GLN A 96 -10.15 19.26 8.51
C GLN A 96 -11.32 18.52 9.14
N ALA A 97 -12.34 18.25 8.33
CA ALA A 97 -13.52 17.50 8.74
C ALA A 97 -13.83 16.42 7.72
N MET A 98 -14.10 15.21 8.19
CA MET A 98 -14.69 14.14 7.38
C MET A 98 -16.18 14.07 7.68
N VAL A 99 -16.99 14.11 6.63
CA VAL A 99 -18.45 14.05 6.71
C VAL A 99 -18.96 12.87 5.91
N GLU A 100 -19.75 12.00 6.53
CA GLU A 100 -20.37 10.85 5.87
C GLU A 100 -21.86 11.10 5.58
N TYR A 101 -22.27 10.70 4.38
CA TYR A 101 -23.65 10.66 3.92
C TYR A 101 -24.14 9.22 3.72
N PRO A 102 -25.46 8.99 3.75
CA PRO A 102 -26.04 7.65 3.61
C PRO A 102 -25.94 7.06 2.19
N PHE A 103 -25.79 7.89 1.16
CA PHE A 103 -25.75 7.50 -0.25
C PHE A 103 -25.20 8.65 -1.12
#